data_AF-A0A9E4M7A8-F1
#
_entry.id   AF-A0A9E4M7A8-F1
#
_cell.length_a   1.000
_cell.length_b   1.000
_cell.length_c   1.000
_cell.angle_alpha   90.00
_cell.angle_beta   90.00
_cell.angle_gamma   90.00
#
_symmetry.space_group_name_H-M   'P 1'
#
loop_
_entity.id
_entity.type
_entity.pdbx_description
1 polymer ?
#
loop_
_entity_poly.entity_id
_entity_poly.type
_entity_poly.pdbx_seq_one_letter_code
_entity_poly.pdbx_strand_id
1 'polypeptide(L)'
;MTGAETLVEFTRELRSEGLSVGATAAADLMAAVDEIGLASGADVYAAFRCLTVSSPWQLPIFDRVFVRFFGRNLSSGIAMTAPPQPRLWTISRVQQSGAENDGESAGDEMQAFTGASWAERLLEKDFSELTKAEQAQVRNLLAQMIWRPEPVRSRRRRPSPKGDRPDLRRTLRRCVGPEGDLIELKKSVRKTRPRPILFIADVSGSMERYTEMLLYFAHAARARLGKMETFVFSTRLTRITRQLMRRNPTEALAQVSESVEDWSGGTRIGECLRSFNFDWSRRVTRGGPIALIISDGWDRGDPEVLSQEMERLRRTVYRLIWVNPLASREGFAPETRGMKAALPHVDDFLAGGRLSDLATLVSLLETLPERRR
;
A
#
# COMPACT_ATOMS: atom_id res chain seq x y z
N MET A 1 -15.48 39.00 14.01
CA MET A 1 -14.98 37.88 14.83
C MET A 1 -13.56 38.21 15.21
N THR A 2 -13.22 38.12 16.49
CA THR A 2 -11.84 38.28 16.95
C THR A 2 -11.01 37.06 16.51
N GLY A 3 -9.68 37.20 16.32
CA GLY A 3 -8.83 36.08 15.90
C GLY A 3 -8.93 34.86 16.81
N ALA A 4 -9.22 35.08 18.10
CA ALA A 4 -9.50 34.04 19.09
C ALA A 4 -10.76 33.23 18.77
N GLU A 5 -11.86 33.88 18.40
CA GLU A 5 -13.12 33.22 18.05
C GLU A 5 -12.95 32.34 16.81
N THR A 6 -12.20 32.83 15.81
CA THR A 6 -11.89 32.10 14.57
C THR A 6 -11.10 30.82 14.84
N LEU A 7 -10.11 30.83 15.73
CA LEU A 7 -9.32 29.63 16.08
C LEU A 7 -10.13 28.63 16.93
N VAL A 8 -11.01 29.11 17.80
CA VAL A 8 -11.93 28.24 18.55
C VAL A 8 -12.89 27.52 17.61
N GLU A 9 -13.40 28.22 16.59
CA GLU A 9 -14.28 27.62 15.58
C GLU A 9 -13.54 26.62 14.70
N PHE A 10 -12.31 26.94 14.27
CA PHE A 10 -11.44 26.02 13.52
C PHE A 10 -11.18 24.72 14.29
N THR A 11 -10.81 24.80 15.57
CA THR A 11 -10.57 23.61 16.40
C THR A 11 -11.85 22.80 16.64
N ARG A 12 -13.02 23.45 16.71
CA ARG A 12 -14.32 22.76 16.78
C ARG A 12 -14.61 21.98 15.51
N GLU A 13 -14.29 22.54 14.35
CA GLU A 13 -14.47 21.90 13.05
C GLU A 13 -13.52 20.72 12.83
N LEU A 14 -12.26 20.83 13.28
CA LEU A 14 -11.34 19.69 13.28
C LEU A 14 -11.86 18.54 14.16
N ARG A 15 -12.47 18.85 15.32
CA ARG A 15 -13.08 17.82 16.20
C ARG A 15 -14.31 17.17 15.58
N SER A 16 -15.17 17.93 14.90
CA SER A 16 -16.37 17.38 14.25
C SER A 16 -16.02 16.42 13.10
N GLU A 17 -14.88 16.64 12.44
CA GLU A 17 -14.33 15.79 11.38
C GLU A 17 -13.47 14.63 11.91
N GLY A 18 -13.37 14.48 13.24
CA GLY A 18 -12.78 13.30 13.91
C GLY A 18 -11.32 13.43 14.31
N LEU A 19 -10.72 14.64 14.29
CA LEU A 19 -9.40 14.84 14.91
C LEU A 19 -9.52 14.95 16.44
N SER A 20 -8.62 14.27 17.14
CA SER A 20 -8.48 14.33 18.59
C SER A 20 -7.72 15.59 19.01
N VAL A 21 -8.32 16.75 18.79
CA VAL A 21 -7.73 18.05 19.13
C VAL A 21 -7.98 18.35 20.61
N GLY A 22 -6.90 18.55 21.38
CA GLY A 22 -6.96 18.83 22.82
C GLY A 22 -7.72 20.12 23.17
N ALA A 23 -8.16 20.25 24.43
CA ALA A 23 -8.94 21.42 24.87
C ALA A 23 -8.14 22.74 24.79
N THR A 24 -6.81 22.67 24.93
CA THR A 24 -5.89 23.81 24.87
C THR A 24 -5.50 24.21 23.45
N ALA A 25 -5.83 23.41 22.44
CA ALA A 25 -5.30 23.59 21.09
C ALA A 25 -5.58 24.96 20.49
N ALA A 26 -6.72 25.59 20.81
CA ALA A 26 -7.02 26.94 20.32
C ALA A 26 -6.04 27.99 20.88
N ALA A 27 -5.62 27.84 22.15
CA ALA A 27 -4.60 28.69 22.77
C ALA A 27 -3.21 28.38 22.21
N ASP A 28 -2.89 27.10 22.00
CA ASP A 28 -1.61 26.67 21.43
C ASP A 28 -1.43 27.19 19.99
N LEU A 29 -2.50 27.16 19.18
CA LEU A 29 -2.52 27.73 17.84
C LEU A 29 -2.37 29.26 17.86
N MET A 30 -2.98 29.94 18.82
CA MET A 30 -2.85 31.39 18.98
C MET A 30 -1.42 31.79 19.33
N ALA A 31 -0.81 31.11 20.30
CA ALA A 31 0.58 31.34 20.67
C ALA A 31 1.53 31.09 19.49
N ALA A 32 1.25 30.10 18.64
CA ALA A 32 2.03 29.86 17.43
C ALA A 32 1.86 30.98 16.39
N VAL A 33 0.66 31.56 16.25
CA VAL A 33 0.45 32.72 15.36
C VAL A 33 1.19 33.96 15.86
N ASP A 34 1.19 34.20 17.17
CA ASP A 34 1.86 35.35 17.77
C ASP A 34 3.39 35.28 17.56
N GLU A 35 3.97 34.08 17.57
CA GLU A 35 5.41 33.86 17.38
C GLU A 35 5.85 33.89 15.90
N ILE A 36 5.06 33.26 15.02
CA ILE A 36 5.44 33.03 13.61
C ILE A 36 4.97 34.20 12.72
N GLY A 37 3.94 34.92 13.16
CA GLY A 37 3.29 35.98 12.40
C GLY A 37 2.38 35.45 11.29
N LEU A 38 1.51 36.33 10.78
CA LEU A 38 0.53 36.00 9.72
C LEU A 38 1.05 36.27 8.30
N ALA A 39 2.32 36.64 8.13
CA ALA A 39 2.85 37.08 6.83
C ALA A 39 2.94 35.95 5.78
N SER A 40 3.05 34.70 6.21
CA SER A 40 3.25 33.52 5.36
C SER A 40 2.25 32.43 5.72
N GLY A 41 1.29 32.19 4.83
CA GLY A 41 0.30 31.13 5.05
C GLY A 41 0.87 29.72 5.00
N ALA A 42 2.05 29.53 4.39
CA ALA A 42 2.76 28.25 4.41
C ALA A 42 3.27 27.93 5.83
N ASP A 43 3.79 28.93 6.54
CA ASP A 43 4.29 28.77 7.90
C ASP A 43 3.15 28.55 8.90
N VAL A 44 2.04 29.28 8.74
CA VAL A 44 0.82 29.07 9.52
C VAL A 44 0.26 27.66 9.30
N TYR A 45 0.19 27.20 8.05
CA TYR A 45 -0.24 25.84 7.72
C TYR A 45 0.66 24.78 8.38
N ALA A 46 1.99 24.95 8.30
CA ALA A 46 2.95 24.02 8.89
C ALA A 46 2.83 23.96 10.42
N ALA A 47 2.72 25.11 11.08
CA ALA A 47 2.56 25.21 12.53
C ALA A 47 1.26 24.55 13.00
N PHE A 48 0.15 24.84 12.31
CA PHE A 48 -1.18 24.34 12.69
C PHE A 48 -1.25 22.83 12.51
N ARG A 49 -0.61 22.32 11.45
CA ARG A 49 -0.47 20.89 11.21
C ARG A 49 0.32 20.22 12.34
N CYS A 50 1.45 20.79 12.75
CA CYS A 50 2.28 20.20 13.80
C CYS A 50 1.56 20.13 15.16
N LEU A 51 0.72 21.12 15.47
CA LEU A 51 0.01 21.19 16.75
C LEU A 51 -1.26 20.36 16.79
N THR A 52 -1.93 20.14 15.65
CA THR A 52 -3.24 19.47 15.61
C THR A 52 -3.22 18.03 15.10
N VAL A 53 -2.18 17.63 14.36
CA VAL A 53 -2.08 16.30 13.75
C VAL A 53 -1.13 15.40 14.54
N SER A 54 -1.69 14.41 15.23
CA SER A 54 -0.91 13.43 16.01
C SER A 54 -0.64 12.13 15.24
N SER A 55 -1.24 11.95 14.06
CA SER A 55 -1.05 10.73 13.27
C SER A 55 -1.19 10.95 11.76
N PRO A 56 -0.46 10.19 10.92
CA PRO A 56 -0.44 10.42 9.46
C PRO A 56 -1.82 10.33 8.78
N TRP A 57 -2.76 9.54 9.31
CA TRP A 57 -4.12 9.42 8.76
C TRP A 57 -4.99 10.66 8.98
N GLN A 58 -4.61 11.57 9.89
CA GLN A 58 -5.34 12.81 10.12
C GLN A 58 -4.96 13.91 9.11
N LEU A 59 -3.86 13.74 8.35
CA LEU A 59 -3.38 14.74 7.39
C LEU A 59 -4.43 15.11 6.33
N PRO A 60 -5.10 14.16 5.64
CA PRO A 60 -6.08 14.52 4.62
C PRO A 60 -7.30 15.26 5.19
N ILE A 61 -7.66 14.97 6.45
CA ILE A 61 -8.79 15.61 7.12
C ILE A 61 -8.39 17.03 7.51
N PHE A 62 -7.20 17.20 8.09
CA PHE A 62 -6.64 18.51 8.40
C PHE A 62 -6.55 19.39 7.14
N ASP A 63 -5.99 18.87 6.04
CA ASP A 63 -5.82 19.63 4.79
C ASP A 63 -7.16 20.14 4.25
N ARG A 64 -8.17 19.28 4.23
CA ARG A 64 -9.52 19.63 3.78
C ARG A 64 -10.13 20.71 4.66
N VAL A 65 -10.04 20.56 5.99
CA VAL A 65 -10.64 21.51 6.94
C VAL A 65 -9.88 22.84 6.89
N PHE A 66 -8.55 22.83 6.83
CA PHE A 66 -7.73 24.03 6.73
C PHE A 66 -8.04 24.82 5.46
N VAL A 67 -8.08 24.17 4.31
CA VAL A 67 -8.42 24.82 3.02
C VAL A 67 -9.87 25.30 3.01
N ARG A 68 -10.82 24.54 3.56
CA ARG A 68 -12.23 24.96 3.65
C ARG A 68 -12.40 26.19 4.54
N PHE A 69 -11.71 26.23 5.68
CA PHE A 69 -11.85 27.24 6.71
C PHE A 69 -11.12 28.53 6.37
N PHE A 70 -9.88 28.45 5.89
CA PHE A 70 -9.06 29.63 5.57
C PHE A 70 -9.07 29.99 4.07
N GLY A 71 -9.36 29.04 3.18
CA GLY A 71 -9.32 29.25 1.72
C GLY A 71 -10.44 30.11 1.14
N ARG A 72 -11.48 30.45 1.91
CA ARG A 72 -12.61 31.29 1.46
C ARG A 72 -12.55 32.76 1.89
N ASN A 73 -11.60 33.16 2.76
CA ASN A 73 -11.50 34.53 3.31
C ASN A 73 -10.16 35.25 3.01
N LEU A 74 -9.43 34.86 1.96
CA LEU A 74 -8.10 35.41 1.63
C LEU A 74 -8.15 36.68 0.76
N SER A 75 -9.06 37.61 1.04
CA SER A 75 -9.06 38.96 0.44
C SER A 75 -8.27 39.98 1.27
N SER A 76 -7.48 39.56 2.26
CA SER A 76 -6.62 40.45 3.05
C SER A 76 -5.23 39.85 3.25
N GLY A 77 -4.33 40.16 2.32
CA GLY A 77 -2.90 40.34 2.58
C GLY A 77 -1.96 39.12 2.64
N ILE A 78 -2.45 37.89 2.56
CA ILE A 78 -1.58 36.70 2.66
C ILE A 78 -1.66 35.91 1.36
N ALA A 79 -0.63 36.03 0.52
CA ALA A 79 -0.48 35.17 -0.65
C ALA A 79 -0.10 33.77 -0.16
N MET A 80 -1.09 32.89 0.01
CA MET A 80 -0.82 31.47 0.14
C MET A 80 -0.40 30.94 -1.23
N THR A 81 0.87 30.59 -1.40
CA THR A 81 1.22 29.52 -2.33
C THR A 81 0.42 28.31 -1.87
N ALA A 82 -0.41 27.78 -2.77
CA ALA A 82 -1.24 26.61 -2.49
C ALA A 82 -0.39 25.58 -1.74
N PRO A 83 -0.90 24.98 -0.64
CA PRO A 83 -0.14 23.99 0.11
C PRO A 83 0.39 22.96 -0.91
N PRO A 84 1.64 22.46 -0.78
CA PRO A 84 2.06 21.33 -1.58
C PRO A 84 1.09 20.21 -1.22
N GLN A 85 0.09 20.02 -2.08
CA GLN A 85 -0.94 19.04 -1.82
C GLN A 85 -0.18 17.74 -1.57
N PRO A 86 -0.40 17.03 -0.44
CA PRO A 86 -0.05 15.63 -0.46
C PRO A 86 -0.85 15.10 -1.63
N ARG A 87 -0.15 14.73 -2.71
CA ARG A 87 -0.76 14.20 -3.92
C ARG A 87 -1.45 12.91 -3.50
N LEU A 88 -2.66 13.03 -2.97
CA LEU A 88 -3.66 12.01 -2.89
C LEU A 88 -4.09 11.83 -4.34
N TRP A 89 -3.29 11.06 -5.07
CA TRP A 89 -3.71 10.47 -6.31
C TRP A 89 -4.81 9.48 -5.94
N THR A 90 -6.01 10.03 -5.78
CA THR A 90 -7.22 9.23 -5.91
C THR A 90 -7.14 8.72 -7.35
N ILE A 91 -6.95 7.42 -7.51
CA ILE A 91 -7.13 6.75 -8.80
C ILE A 91 -8.62 6.96 -9.14
N SER A 92 -8.92 8.09 -9.78
CA SER A 92 -10.22 8.31 -10.39
C SER A 92 -10.33 7.29 -11.50
N ARG A 93 -11.20 6.30 -11.25
CA ARG A 93 -11.88 5.43 -12.22
C ARG A 93 -11.53 5.77 -13.67
N VAL A 94 -10.66 4.95 -14.25
CA VAL A 94 -10.59 4.78 -15.70
C VAL A 94 -11.88 4.06 -16.10
N GLN A 95 -12.90 4.83 -16.46
CA GLN A 95 -14.05 4.34 -17.21
C GLN A 95 -14.55 5.44 -18.16
N GLN A 96 -14.24 5.23 -19.44
CA GLN A 96 -14.98 5.59 -20.65
C GLN A 96 -15.56 7.00 -20.78
N SER A 97 -14.99 7.74 -21.72
CA SER A 97 -15.78 8.41 -22.76
C SER A 97 -14.90 8.63 -23.99
N GLY A 98 -15.12 7.81 -25.02
CA GLY A 98 -14.76 8.21 -26.38
C GLY A 98 -15.77 9.24 -26.88
N ALA A 99 -15.28 10.31 -27.48
CA ALA A 99 -15.97 11.12 -28.47
C ALA A 99 -14.92 11.95 -29.21
N GLU A 100 -14.98 11.87 -30.54
CA GLU A 100 -14.14 12.53 -31.53
C GLU A 100 -14.22 14.07 -31.45
N ASN A 101 -13.11 14.76 -31.74
CA ASN A 101 -13.10 15.71 -32.85
C ASN A 101 -11.67 16.15 -33.24
N ASP A 102 -11.51 16.30 -34.56
CA ASP A 102 -10.35 16.79 -35.31
C ASP A 102 -10.07 18.29 -35.10
N GLY A 103 -8.83 18.71 -35.41
CA GLY A 103 -8.53 20.10 -35.80
C GLY A 103 -7.18 20.64 -35.34
N GLU A 104 -6.29 20.86 -36.30
CA GLU A 104 -4.95 21.45 -36.21
C GLU A 104 -4.91 22.87 -35.60
N SER A 105 -3.89 23.16 -34.80
CA SER A 105 -2.87 24.18 -35.10
C SER A 105 -1.88 24.35 -33.95
N ALA A 106 -0.60 24.31 -34.31
CA ALA A 106 0.53 24.58 -33.43
C ALA A 106 0.63 26.09 -33.11
N GLY A 107 0.94 26.40 -31.85
CA GLY A 107 1.43 27.71 -31.47
C GLY A 107 0.98 28.16 -30.09
N ASP A 108 1.88 27.98 -29.13
CA ASP A 108 1.95 28.73 -27.86
C ASP A 108 1.09 28.25 -26.68
N GLU A 109 1.48 27.11 -26.10
CA GLU A 109 1.16 26.77 -24.70
C GLU A 109 2.41 26.30 -23.95
N MET A 110 3.36 27.21 -23.78
CA MET A 110 4.48 27.01 -22.86
C MET A 110 4.17 27.61 -21.49
N GLN A 111 3.18 27.09 -20.76
CA GLN A 111 3.08 27.27 -19.28
C GLN A 111 1.96 26.45 -18.59
N ALA A 112 1.92 25.12 -18.78
CA ALA A 112 1.12 24.22 -17.91
C ALA A 112 1.66 22.77 -17.80
N PHE A 113 2.92 22.51 -18.17
CA PHE A 113 3.36 21.15 -18.51
C PHE A 113 4.16 20.36 -17.46
N THR A 114 4.53 20.90 -16.30
CA THR A 114 5.71 20.34 -15.58
C THR A 114 5.41 19.30 -14.50
N GLY A 115 4.19 19.22 -13.94
CA GLY A 115 3.95 18.42 -12.72
C GLY A 115 3.11 17.14 -12.88
N ALA A 116 2.06 17.19 -13.71
CA ALA A 116 1.12 16.08 -13.90
C ALA A 116 1.59 15.15 -15.03
N SER A 117 1.91 15.72 -16.20
CA SER A 117 2.37 14.96 -17.37
C SER A 117 3.64 14.16 -17.09
N TRP A 118 4.59 14.69 -16.31
CA TRP A 118 5.83 13.99 -15.99
C TRP A 118 5.59 12.79 -15.05
N ALA A 119 4.71 12.93 -14.06
CA ALA A 119 4.35 11.83 -13.16
C ALA A 119 3.51 10.76 -13.87
N GLU A 120 2.62 11.16 -14.78
CA GLU A 120 1.84 10.26 -15.65
C GLU A 120 2.75 9.49 -16.61
N ARG A 121 3.74 10.15 -17.21
CA ARG A 121 4.76 9.46 -18.02
C ARG A 121 5.54 8.44 -17.22
N LEU A 122 5.91 8.78 -15.98
CA LEU A 122 6.63 7.85 -15.11
C LEU A 122 5.75 6.68 -14.66
N LEU A 123 4.42 6.87 -14.58
CA LEU A 123 3.47 5.82 -14.27
C LEU A 123 3.42 4.75 -15.36
N GLU A 124 3.46 5.18 -16.63
CA GLU A 124 3.37 4.31 -17.82
C GLU A 124 4.73 3.82 -18.34
N LYS A 125 5.85 4.37 -17.85
CA LYS A 125 7.19 3.97 -18.28
C LYS A 125 7.55 2.58 -17.71
N ASP A 126 8.15 1.74 -18.55
CA ASP A 126 8.63 0.42 -18.17
C ASP A 126 9.85 0.56 -17.23
N PHE A 127 9.87 -0.22 -16.14
CA PHE A 127 10.95 -0.22 -15.15
C PHE A 127 12.33 -0.49 -15.76
N SER A 128 12.39 -1.26 -16.85
CA SER A 128 13.64 -1.58 -17.53
C SER A 128 14.28 -0.41 -18.28
N GLU A 129 13.53 0.68 -18.51
CA GLU A 129 13.96 1.88 -19.24
C GLU A 129 14.21 3.08 -18.31
N LEU A 130 14.04 2.90 -16.99
CA LEU A 130 14.21 3.99 -16.03
C LEU A 130 15.68 4.35 -15.83
N THR A 131 15.96 5.66 -15.87
CA THR A 131 17.24 6.21 -15.45
C THR A 131 17.39 6.15 -13.92
N LYS A 132 18.62 6.23 -13.39
CA LYS A 132 18.86 6.23 -11.93
C LYS A 132 18.13 7.36 -11.19
N ALA A 133 17.98 8.53 -11.83
CA ALA A 133 17.23 9.66 -11.27
C ALA A 133 15.73 9.36 -11.21
N GLU A 134 15.16 8.84 -12.30
CA GLU A 134 13.76 8.41 -12.36
C GLU A 134 13.46 7.28 -11.37
N GLN A 135 14.36 6.31 -11.21
CA GLN A 135 14.25 5.26 -10.20
C GLN A 135 14.17 5.84 -8.78
N ALA A 136 14.92 6.90 -8.46
CA ALA A 136 14.79 7.59 -7.16
C ALA A 136 13.39 8.17 -6.95
N GLN A 137 12.80 8.75 -7.99
CA GLN A 137 11.46 9.30 -7.94
C GLN A 137 10.39 8.21 -7.82
N VAL A 138 10.50 7.12 -8.61
CA VAL A 138 9.61 5.95 -8.49
C VAL A 138 9.68 5.35 -7.09
N ARG A 139 10.88 5.22 -6.50
CA ARG A 139 11.04 4.75 -5.12
C ARG A 139 10.28 5.61 -4.12
N ASN A 140 10.35 6.93 -4.28
CA ASN A 140 9.59 7.85 -3.43
C ASN A 140 8.08 7.69 -3.62
N LEU A 141 7.61 7.49 -4.87
CA LEU A 141 6.19 7.23 -5.16
C LEU A 141 5.71 5.91 -4.54
N LEU A 142 6.48 4.82 -4.71
CA LEU A 142 6.22 3.52 -4.07
C LEU A 142 6.17 3.66 -2.54
N ALA A 143 7.10 4.45 -1.99
CA ALA A 143 7.15 4.76 -0.57
C ALA A 143 6.00 5.66 -0.11
N GLN A 144 5.21 6.28 -0.98
CA GLN A 144 4.02 7.07 -0.64
C GLN A 144 2.71 6.33 -0.86
N MET A 145 2.70 5.23 -1.63
CA MET A 145 1.50 4.42 -1.87
C MET A 145 0.82 4.03 -0.56
N ILE A 146 -0.50 4.20 -0.51
CA ILE A 146 -1.32 3.82 0.64
C ILE A 146 -1.78 2.38 0.43
N TRP A 147 -1.69 1.57 1.49
CA TRP A 147 -2.05 0.16 1.43
C TRP A 147 -3.14 -0.11 2.46
N ARG A 148 -4.37 -0.35 2.01
CA ARG A 148 -5.50 -0.66 2.89
C ARG A 148 -6.14 -2.00 2.49
N PRO A 149 -5.43 -3.13 2.66
CA PRO A 149 -6.02 -4.43 2.39
C PRO A 149 -7.25 -4.65 3.27
N GLU A 150 -8.32 -5.20 2.69
CA GLU A 150 -9.56 -5.41 3.42
C GLU A 150 -9.33 -6.32 4.65
N PRO A 151 -9.69 -5.87 5.85
CA PRO A 151 -9.41 -6.62 7.06
C PRO A 151 -10.39 -7.78 7.23
N VAL A 152 -9.86 -8.96 7.57
CA VAL A 152 -10.65 -10.19 7.72
C VAL A 152 -11.09 -10.37 9.17
N ARG A 153 -12.31 -10.89 9.33
CA ARG A 153 -12.82 -11.32 10.64
C ARG A 153 -12.01 -12.51 11.18
N SER A 154 -11.32 -12.29 12.29
CA SER A 154 -10.64 -13.34 13.05
C SER A 154 -11.65 -14.22 13.79
N ARG A 155 -11.24 -15.46 14.11
CA ARG A 155 -11.97 -16.32 15.05
C ARG A 155 -11.94 -15.75 16.48
N ARG A 156 -10.88 -15.01 16.84
CA ARG A 156 -10.75 -14.38 18.17
C ARG A 156 -11.74 -13.23 18.30
N ARG A 157 -12.40 -13.13 19.44
CA ARG A 157 -13.30 -12.03 19.78
C ARG A 157 -12.58 -11.02 20.68
N ARG A 158 -13.02 -9.77 20.62
CA ARG A 158 -12.62 -8.69 21.53
C ARG A 158 -13.87 -8.11 22.20
N PRO A 159 -13.76 -7.59 23.44
CA PRO A 159 -14.88 -6.90 24.06
C PRO A 159 -15.30 -5.68 23.23
N SER A 160 -16.61 -5.45 23.13
CA SER A 160 -17.18 -4.30 22.42
C SER A 160 -18.55 -3.97 23.00
N PRO A 161 -18.85 -2.71 23.33
CA PRO A 161 -20.19 -2.31 23.78
C PRO A 161 -21.28 -2.68 22.77
N LYS A 162 -20.99 -2.54 21.47
CA LYS A 162 -21.90 -2.86 20.35
C LYS A 162 -21.64 -4.25 19.75
N GLY A 163 -21.16 -5.20 20.55
CA GLY A 163 -20.84 -6.55 20.06
C GLY A 163 -22.07 -7.36 19.66
N ASP A 164 -21.88 -8.34 18.77
CA ASP A 164 -22.92 -9.26 18.27
C ASP A 164 -23.14 -10.49 19.16
N ARG A 165 -22.27 -10.75 20.15
CA ARG A 165 -22.48 -11.82 21.14
C ARG A 165 -22.17 -11.41 22.57
N PRO A 166 -22.87 -11.98 23.56
CA PRO A 166 -22.51 -11.85 24.97
C PRO A 166 -21.09 -12.37 25.26
N ASP A 167 -20.34 -11.62 26.06
CA ASP A 167 -19.11 -12.04 26.72
C ASP A 167 -19.47 -12.49 28.14
N LEU A 168 -19.85 -13.76 28.28
CA LEU A 168 -20.31 -14.32 29.56
C LEU A 168 -19.23 -14.27 30.63
N ARG A 169 -17.96 -14.50 30.27
CA ARG A 169 -16.85 -14.44 31.23
C ARG A 169 -16.72 -13.06 31.85
N ARG A 170 -16.77 -12.01 31.03
CA ARG A 170 -16.69 -10.62 31.53
C ARG A 170 -17.97 -10.18 32.25
N THR A 171 -19.13 -10.66 31.79
CA THR A 171 -20.43 -10.40 32.43
C THR A 171 -20.46 -10.99 33.83
N LEU A 172 -20.20 -12.30 33.96
CA LEU A 172 -20.18 -13.02 35.24
C LEU A 172 -19.14 -12.44 36.21
N ARG A 173 -17.92 -12.12 35.74
CA ARG A 173 -16.91 -11.49 36.59
C ARG A 173 -17.39 -10.17 37.21
N ARG A 174 -18.25 -9.43 36.52
CA ARG A 174 -18.80 -8.16 37.01
C ARG A 174 -19.98 -8.36 37.97
N CYS A 175 -20.71 -9.46 37.83
CA CYS A 175 -21.79 -9.82 38.75
C CYS A 175 -21.30 -10.24 40.15
N VAL A 176 -20.01 -10.57 40.33
CA VAL A 176 -19.46 -11.04 41.62
C VAL A 176 -18.97 -9.87 42.51
N GLY A 177 -19.32 -8.62 42.18
CA GLY A 177 -18.96 -7.42 42.96
C GLY A 177 -20.11 -6.84 43.79
N PRO A 178 -19.86 -5.83 44.65
CA PRO A 178 -20.87 -5.17 45.49
C PRO A 178 -22.01 -4.49 44.71
N GLU A 179 -21.87 -4.29 43.40
CA GLU A 179 -22.90 -3.76 42.49
C GLU A 179 -23.74 -4.87 41.79
N GLY A 180 -23.83 -6.06 42.39
CA GLY A 180 -24.36 -7.29 41.77
C GLY A 180 -25.85 -7.26 41.35
N ASP A 181 -26.61 -6.25 41.75
CA ASP A 181 -28.06 -6.16 41.49
C ASP A 181 -28.41 -5.85 40.03
N LEU A 182 -27.46 -5.34 39.23
CA LEU A 182 -27.66 -5.04 37.80
C LEU A 182 -26.72 -5.87 36.91
N ILE A 183 -27.27 -6.87 36.22
CA ILE A 183 -26.54 -7.68 35.24
C ILE A 183 -26.39 -6.89 33.94
N GLU A 184 -25.36 -6.04 33.85
CA GLU A 184 -25.03 -5.38 32.58
C GLU A 184 -24.34 -6.38 31.63
N LEU A 185 -25.12 -6.91 30.67
CA LEU A 185 -24.63 -7.86 29.67
C LEU A 185 -23.51 -7.25 28.82
N LYS A 186 -22.27 -7.69 29.03
CA LYS A 186 -21.15 -7.27 28.19
C LYS A 186 -21.16 -8.03 26.89
N LYS A 187 -20.87 -7.32 25.80
CA LYS A 187 -20.83 -7.89 24.45
C LYS A 187 -19.40 -7.97 23.93
N SER A 188 -19.22 -8.79 22.92
CA SER A 188 -17.97 -9.00 22.20
C SER A 188 -18.22 -9.00 20.70
N VAL A 189 -17.22 -8.62 19.93
CA VAL A 189 -17.22 -8.66 18.46
C VAL A 189 -16.01 -9.45 17.98
N ARG A 190 -16.08 -10.07 16.80
CA ARG A 190 -14.89 -10.69 16.19
C ARG A 190 -13.82 -9.61 15.93
N LYS A 191 -12.58 -9.90 16.30
CA LYS A 191 -11.44 -9.02 16.01
C LYS A 191 -11.19 -9.03 14.50
N THR A 192 -10.95 -7.88 13.90
CA THR A 192 -10.49 -7.80 12.52
C THR A 192 -8.96 -7.85 12.47
N ARG A 193 -8.40 -8.47 11.44
CA ARG A 193 -6.96 -8.52 11.19
C ARG A 193 -6.68 -8.42 9.69
N PRO A 194 -5.60 -7.75 9.26
CA PRO A 194 -5.17 -7.83 7.87
C PRO A 194 -4.77 -9.28 7.53
N ARG A 195 -4.94 -9.67 6.25
CA ARG A 195 -4.39 -10.94 5.75
C ARG A 195 -2.86 -10.83 5.69
N PRO A 196 -2.13 -11.89 6.05
CA PRO A 196 -0.71 -11.93 5.77
C PRO A 196 -0.48 -11.93 4.25
N ILE A 197 0.64 -11.37 3.81
CA ILE A 197 1.05 -11.38 2.40
C ILE A 197 2.30 -12.25 2.28
N LEU A 198 2.27 -13.13 1.28
CA LEU A 198 3.41 -13.94 0.87
C LEU A 198 3.90 -13.39 -0.46
N PHE A 199 5.12 -12.89 -0.51
CA PHE A 199 5.74 -12.33 -1.71
C PHE A 199 6.87 -13.24 -2.15
N ILE A 200 6.80 -13.72 -3.38
CA ILE A 200 7.79 -14.61 -3.98
C ILE A 200 8.21 -13.98 -5.29
N ALA A 201 9.46 -13.52 -5.40
CA ALA A 201 9.96 -12.84 -6.59
C ALA A 201 11.12 -13.58 -7.26
N ASP A 202 11.11 -13.54 -8.57
CA ASP A 202 12.17 -14.03 -9.44
C ASP A 202 13.32 -13.01 -9.52
N VAL A 203 14.54 -13.50 -9.32
CA VAL A 203 15.79 -12.71 -9.38
C VAL A 203 16.74 -13.22 -10.44
N SER A 204 16.23 -13.97 -11.42
CA SER A 204 16.99 -14.46 -12.57
C SER A 204 17.48 -13.33 -13.48
N GLY A 205 18.48 -13.64 -14.31
CA GLY A 205 19.08 -12.67 -15.23
C GLY A 205 18.10 -12.03 -16.21
N SER A 206 17.01 -12.69 -16.62
CA SER A 206 15.98 -12.08 -17.47
C SER A 206 15.16 -11.02 -16.73
N MET A 207 15.10 -11.11 -15.40
CA MET A 207 14.36 -10.21 -14.51
C MET A 207 15.23 -9.10 -13.93
N GLU A 208 16.54 -9.09 -14.16
CA GLU A 208 17.52 -8.18 -13.53
C GLU A 208 17.08 -6.71 -13.54
N ARG A 209 16.58 -6.23 -14.69
CA ARG A 209 16.14 -4.83 -14.86
C ARG A 209 14.87 -4.47 -14.07
N TYR A 210 14.06 -5.47 -13.71
CA TYR A 210 12.82 -5.31 -12.97
C TYR A 210 12.99 -5.62 -11.47
N THR A 211 13.89 -6.53 -11.13
CA THR A 211 14.08 -7.06 -9.78
C THR A 211 14.32 -5.96 -8.75
N GLU A 212 15.15 -4.96 -9.06
CA GLU A 212 15.46 -3.88 -8.11
C GLU A 212 14.18 -3.11 -7.71
N MET A 213 13.37 -2.70 -8.68
CA MET A 213 12.12 -1.96 -8.45
C MET A 213 11.08 -2.80 -7.69
N LEU A 214 10.97 -4.08 -8.03
CA LEU A 214 10.05 -5.01 -7.36
C LEU A 214 10.45 -5.26 -5.90
N LEU A 215 11.75 -5.31 -5.60
CA LEU A 215 12.25 -5.43 -4.24
C LEU A 215 12.05 -4.12 -3.44
N TYR A 216 12.20 -2.94 -4.06
CA TYR A 216 11.80 -1.68 -3.42
C TYR A 216 10.30 -1.65 -3.11
N PHE A 217 9.47 -2.12 -4.03
CA PHE A 217 8.04 -2.27 -3.81
C PHE A 217 7.75 -3.20 -2.64
N ALA A 218 8.40 -4.37 -2.57
CA ALA A 218 8.26 -5.29 -1.45
C ALA A 218 8.68 -4.67 -0.12
N HIS A 219 9.76 -3.90 -0.12
CA HIS A 219 10.24 -3.17 1.06
C HIS A 219 9.22 -2.13 1.55
N ALA A 220 8.69 -1.32 0.63
CA ALA A 220 7.69 -0.30 0.93
C ALA A 220 6.35 -0.92 1.38
N ALA A 221 5.93 -2.00 0.73
CA ALA A 221 4.73 -2.77 1.07
C ALA A 221 4.83 -3.33 2.49
N ARG A 222 5.96 -3.94 2.82
CA ARG A 222 6.21 -4.57 4.13
C ARG A 222 6.15 -3.56 5.28
N ALA A 223 6.74 -2.39 5.10
CA ALA A 223 6.73 -1.33 6.10
C ALA A 223 5.30 -0.90 6.51
N ARG A 224 4.33 -1.03 5.59
CA ARG A 224 2.92 -0.67 5.83
C ARG A 224 2.02 -1.85 6.20
N LEU A 225 2.23 -3.00 5.56
CA LEU A 225 1.38 -4.18 5.71
C LEU A 225 1.75 -5.00 6.96
N GLY A 226 2.98 -4.84 7.46
CA GLY A 226 3.50 -5.42 8.70
C GLY A 226 3.76 -6.93 8.64
N LYS A 227 2.74 -7.73 8.30
CA LYS A 227 2.85 -9.20 8.21
C LYS A 227 3.05 -9.66 6.77
N MET A 228 4.25 -9.38 6.26
CA MET A 228 4.68 -9.79 4.93
C MET A 228 5.89 -10.71 5.03
N GLU A 229 5.77 -11.90 4.42
CA GLU A 229 6.85 -12.87 4.26
C GLU A 229 7.34 -12.79 2.82
N THR A 230 8.62 -12.50 2.64
CA THR A 230 9.25 -12.28 1.34
C THR A 230 10.32 -13.33 1.07
N PHE A 231 10.23 -13.93 -0.11
CA PHE A 231 11.13 -14.91 -0.68
C PHE A 231 11.59 -14.46 -2.06
N VAL A 232 12.81 -14.82 -2.41
CA VAL A 232 13.36 -14.66 -3.75
C VAL A 232 13.83 -16.01 -4.26
N PHE A 233 13.72 -16.22 -5.57
CA PHE A 233 14.19 -17.46 -6.19
C PHE A 233 14.88 -17.20 -7.54
N SER A 234 15.85 -18.06 -7.84
CA SER A 234 16.48 -18.20 -9.15
C SER A 234 16.70 -19.71 -9.40
N THR A 235 17.85 -20.22 -8.97
CA THR A 235 18.18 -21.65 -8.87
C THR A 235 17.68 -22.26 -7.56
N ARG A 236 17.63 -21.44 -6.49
CA ARG A 236 17.24 -21.84 -5.14
C ARG A 236 16.35 -20.80 -4.49
N LEU A 237 15.52 -21.25 -3.55
CA LEU A 237 14.63 -20.38 -2.78
C LEU A 237 15.35 -19.80 -1.55
N THR A 238 15.36 -18.48 -1.43
CA THR A 238 15.97 -17.76 -0.29
C THR A 238 14.94 -16.87 0.41
N ARG A 239 14.84 -16.97 1.74
CA ARG A 239 13.97 -16.10 2.53
C ARG A 239 14.68 -14.79 2.87
N ILE A 240 14.15 -13.67 2.38
CA ILE A 240 14.74 -12.32 2.55
C ILE A 240 13.94 -11.40 3.49
N THR A 241 12.94 -11.97 4.18
CA THR A 241 12.04 -11.21 5.06
C THR A 241 12.78 -10.41 6.13
N ARG A 242 13.89 -10.94 6.66
CA ARG A 242 14.67 -10.27 7.71
C ARG A 242 15.49 -9.10 7.16
N GLN A 243 16.03 -9.25 5.96
CA GLN A 243 16.82 -8.25 5.26
C GLN A 243 15.97 -7.02 4.96
N LEU A 244 14.71 -7.22 4.54
CA LEU A 244 13.74 -6.16 4.33
C LEU A 244 13.20 -5.50 5.63
N MET A 245 13.72 -5.84 6.83
CA MET A 245 13.41 -5.13 8.10
C MET A 245 14.18 -3.84 8.29
N ARG A 246 15.26 -3.65 7.54
CA ARG A 246 16.09 -2.46 7.70
C ARG A 246 15.33 -1.22 7.26
N ARG A 247 15.56 -0.09 7.91
CA ARG A 247 14.82 1.15 7.58
C ARG A 247 15.20 1.70 6.21
N ASN A 248 16.48 1.59 5.85
CA ASN A 248 17.02 2.07 4.59
C ASN A 248 16.80 1.03 3.46
N PRO A 249 16.07 1.38 2.39
CA PRO A 249 15.82 0.47 1.27
C PRO A 249 17.10 0.03 0.54
N THR A 250 18.05 0.94 0.34
CA THR A 250 19.30 0.65 -0.39
C THR A 250 20.15 -0.38 0.35
N GLU A 251 20.26 -0.26 1.67
CA GLU A 251 20.97 -1.24 2.51
C GLU A 251 20.24 -2.59 2.54
N ALA A 252 18.90 -2.58 2.56
CA ALA A 252 18.12 -3.80 2.53
C ALA A 252 18.39 -4.59 1.24
N LEU A 253 18.45 -3.90 0.09
CA LEU A 253 18.80 -4.48 -1.20
C LEU A 253 20.24 -5.00 -1.26
N ALA A 254 21.22 -4.22 -0.78
CA ALA A 254 22.61 -4.67 -0.72
C ALA A 254 22.75 -5.99 0.05
N GLN A 255 22.05 -6.11 1.19
CA GLN A 255 22.01 -7.34 1.98
C GLN A 255 21.27 -8.50 1.29
N VAL A 256 20.25 -8.19 0.48
CA VAL A 256 19.60 -9.22 -0.36
C VAL A 256 20.59 -9.73 -1.40
N SER A 257 21.32 -8.84 -2.07
CA SER A 257 22.36 -9.18 -3.05
C SER A 257 23.46 -10.04 -2.45
N GLU A 258 23.95 -9.74 -1.24
CA GLU A 258 24.94 -10.57 -0.54
C GLU A 258 24.39 -11.97 -0.19
N SER A 259 23.10 -12.09 0.12
CA SER A 259 22.48 -13.36 0.54
C SER A 259 22.10 -14.28 -0.63
N VAL A 260 22.00 -13.74 -1.84
CA VAL A 260 21.64 -14.47 -3.05
C VAL A 260 22.91 -14.68 -3.87
N GLU A 261 23.46 -15.89 -3.79
CA GLU A 261 24.72 -16.23 -4.49
C GLU A 261 24.52 -16.41 -6.01
N ASP A 262 23.29 -16.70 -6.47
CA ASP A 262 23.00 -17.15 -7.84
C ASP A 262 22.05 -16.19 -8.60
N TRP A 263 22.52 -15.01 -9.00
CA TRP A 263 21.70 -14.06 -9.80
C TRP A 263 21.56 -14.47 -11.28
N SER A 264 22.46 -15.29 -11.80
CA SER A 264 22.55 -15.62 -13.24
C SER A 264 22.36 -17.11 -13.57
N GLY A 265 22.09 -17.95 -12.58
CA GLY A 265 21.72 -19.35 -12.81
C GLY A 265 20.27 -19.43 -13.27
N GLY A 266 20.02 -20.10 -14.40
CA GLY A 266 18.66 -20.20 -14.97
C GLY A 266 17.59 -20.63 -13.96
N THR A 267 16.34 -20.29 -14.25
CA THR A 267 15.25 -20.39 -13.27
C THR A 267 14.67 -21.80 -13.19
N ARG A 268 14.49 -22.32 -11.96
CA ARG A 268 13.80 -23.58 -11.67
C ARG A 268 12.61 -23.33 -10.75
N ILE A 269 11.51 -22.85 -11.32
CA ILE A 269 10.35 -22.38 -10.56
C ILE A 269 9.70 -23.55 -9.81
N GLY A 270 9.50 -24.68 -10.49
CA GLY A 270 8.89 -25.87 -9.89
C GLY A 270 9.65 -26.39 -8.66
N GLU A 271 10.98 -26.50 -8.74
CA GLU A 271 11.82 -26.97 -7.63
C GLU A 271 11.83 -25.98 -6.44
N CYS A 272 11.86 -24.68 -6.74
CA CYS A 272 11.80 -23.64 -5.71
C CYS A 272 10.46 -23.62 -5.00
N LEU A 273 9.35 -23.77 -5.72
CA LEU A 273 8.01 -23.88 -5.13
C LEU A 273 7.83 -25.17 -4.34
N ARG A 274 8.40 -26.29 -4.80
CA ARG A 274 8.44 -27.54 -4.02
C ARG A 274 9.13 -27.34 -2.68
N SER A 275 10.30 -26.71 -2.70
CA SER A 275 11.07 -26.39 -1.49
C SER A 275 10.29 -25.45 -0.58
N PHE A 276 9.61 -24.44 -1.13
CA PHE A 276 8.71 -23.57 -0.39
C PHE A 276 7.57 -24.35 0.28
N ASN A 277 6.90 -25.22 -0.47
CA ASN A 277 5.75 -25.97 0.02
C ASN A 277 6.14 -26.95 1.13
N PHE A 278 7.29 -27.60 0.99
CA PHE A 278 7.80 -28.54 1.97
C PHE A 278 8.29 -27.84 3.24
N ASP A 279 9.17 -26.84 3.10
CA ASP A 279 9.83 -26.21 4.23
C ASP A 279 9.03 -25.07 4.83
N TRP A 280 8.36 -24.24 4.03
CA TRP A 280 7.84 -22.96 4.52
C TRP A 280 6.33 -22.90 4.63
N SER A 281 5.57 -23.62 3.79
CA SER A 281 4.12 -23.50 3.73
C SER A 281 3.44 -23.58 5.10
N ARG A 282 3.75 -24.59 5.93
CA ARG A 282 3.16 -24.74 7.28
C ARG A 282 3.51 -23.61 8.26
N ARG A 283 4.63 -22.93 8.06
CA ARG A 283 5.15 -21.85 8.91
C ARG A 283 4.56 -20.49 8.53
N VAL A 284 4.46 -20.20 7.23
CA VAL A 284 4.10 -18.86 6.73
C VAL A 284 2.65 -18.73 6.24
N THR A 285 1.98 -19.83 5.86
CA THR A 285 0.60 -19.76 5.32
C THR A 285 -0.50 -19.73 6.39
N ARG A 286 -0.13 -19.64 7.68
CA ARG A 286 -1.10 -19.62 8.77
C ARG A 286 -2.05 -18.43 8.66
N GLY A 287 -3.31 -18.74 8.39
CA GLY A 287 -4.37 -17.76 8.30
C GLY A 287 -4.72 -17.32 6.88
N GLY A 288 -4.24 -18.05 5.86
CA GLY A 288 -4.61 -17.88 4.46
C GLY A 288 -4.05 -16.58 3.88
N PRO A 289 -2.73 -16.52 3.59
CA PRO A 289 -2.13 -15.33 3.01
C PRO A 289 -2.61 -15.12 1.58
N ILE A 290 -2.45 -13.89 1.09
CA ILE A 290 -2.47 -13.61 -0.34
C ILE A 290 -1.05 -13.86 -0.85
N ALA A 291 -0.90 -14.75 -1.82
CA ALA A 291 0.39 -15.04 -2.44
C ALA A 291 0.56 -14.21 -3.70
N LEU A 292 1.65 -13.45 -3.75
CA LEU A 292 2.10 -12.69 -4.91
C LEU A 292 3.34 -13.37 -5.46
N ILE A 293 3.22 -13.94 -6.66
CA ILE A 293 4.35 -14.53 -7.38
C ILE A 293 4.72 -13.56 -8.50
N ILE A 294 5.96 -13.10 -8.52
CA ILE A 294 6.47 -12.20 -9.55
C ILE A 294 7.54 -12.91 -10.37
N SER A 295 7.25 -13.21 -11.63
CA SER A 295 8.16 -13.92 -12.54
C SER A 295 7.70 -13.76 -13.98
N ASP A 296 8.65 -13.80 -14.90
CA ASP A 296 8.42 -13.86 -16.35
C ASP A 296 7.92 -15.23 -16.82
N GLY A 297 7.96 -16.25 -15.96
CA GLY A 297 7.48 -17.60 -16.24
C GLY A 297 8.44 -18.43 -17.08
N TRP A 298 9.70 -18.01 -17.21
CA TRP A 298 10.72 -18.80 -17.87
C TRP A 298 11.22 -19.88 -16.90
N ASP A 299 10.81 -21.14 -17.10
CA ASP A 299 11.22 -22.27 -16.26
C ASP A 299 11.99 -23.28 -17.10
N ARG A 300 13.21 -23.65 -16.66
CA ARG A 300 14.01 -24.72 -17.26
C ARG A 300 13.69 -26.10 -16.68
N GLY A 301 12.89 -26.17 -15.61
CA GLY A 301 12.48 -27.40 -14.96
C GLY A 301 11.34 -28.14 -15.67
N ASP A 302 10.86 -29.19 -15.02
CA ASP A 302 9.70 -29.97 -15.47
C ASP A 302 8.38 -29.20 -15.20
N PRO A 303 7.59 -28.86 -16.25
CA PRO A 303 6.32 -28.17 -16.09
C PRO A 303 5.29 -28.91 -15.23
N GLU A 304 5.37 -30.25 -15.18
CA GLU A 304 4.44 -31.06 -14.38
C GLU A 304 4.67 -30.83 -12.88
N VAL A 305 5.94 -30.75 -12.46
CA VAL A 305 6.31 -30.41 -11.08
C VAL A 305 5.81 -29.00 -10.74
N LEU A 306 5.97 -28.04 -11.64
CA LEU A 306 5.46 -26.68 -11.44
C LEU A 306 3.94 -26.68 -11.25
N SER A 307 3.20 -27.40 -12.10
CA SER A 307 1.73 -27.45 -12.01
C SER A 307 1.26 -28.06 -10.68
N GLN A 308 1.85 -29.18 -10.27
CA GLN A 308 1.50 -29.85 -9.01
C GLN A 308 1.80 -28.98 -7.78
N GLU A 309 2.95 -28.30 -7.76
CA GLU A 309 3.34 -27.46 -6.63
C GLU A 309 2.55 -26.14 -6.60
N MET A 310 2.15 -25.60 -7.75
CA MET A 310 1.22 -24.48 -7.84
C MET A 310 -0.18 -24.86 -7.33
N GLU A 311 -0.69 -26.04 -7.68
CA GLU A 311 -1.96 -26.55 -7.19
C GLU A 311 -1.95 -26.70 -5.66
N ARG A 312 -0.86 -27.23 -5.10
CA ARG A 312 -0.64 -27.33 -3.65
C ARG A 312 -0.61 -25.96 -2.99
N LEU A 313 0.12 -25.02 -3.57
CA LEU A 313 0.20 -23.65 -3.06
C LEU A 313 -1.18 -23.00 -3.05
N ARG A 314 -1.92 -23.09 -4.15
CA ARG A 314 -3.29 -22.57 -4.32
C ARG A 314 -4.24 -23.03 -3.21
N ARG A 315 -4.18 -24.30 -2.79
CA ARG A 315 -5.00 -24.83 -1.69
C ARG A 315 -4.68 -24.23 -0.31
N THR A 316 -3.43 -23.80 -0.10
CA THR A 316 -2.97 -23.26 1.19
C THR A 316 -3.17 -21.76 1.33
N VAL A 317 -3.17 -21.04 0.21
CA VAL A 317 -3.30 -19.58 0.18
C VAL A 317 -4.79 -19.19 0.08
N TYR A 318 -5.08 -17.92 0.35
CA TYR A 318 -6.41 -17.37 0.14
C TYR A 318 -6.66 -17.08 -1.33
N ARG A 319 -5.63 -16.54 -1.99
CA ARG A 319 -5.63 -16.14 -3.39
C ARG A 319 -4.21 -16.12 -3.91
N LEU A 320 -4.01 -16.57 -5.13
CA LEU A 320 -2.72 -16.60 -5.81
C LEU A 320 -2.74 -15.60 -6.97
N ILE A 321 -1.96 -14.54 -6.85
CA ILE A 321 -1.81 -13.49 -7.85
C ILE A 321 -0.46 -13.67 -8.52
N TRP A 322 -0.46 -13.83 -9.84
CA TRP A 322 0.76 -13.86 -10.64
C TRP A 322 0.98 -12.50 -11.29
N VAL A 323 2.13 -11.89 -11.05
CA VAL A 323 2.55 -10.63 -11.63
C VAL A 323 3.66 -10.91 -12.63
N ASN A 324 3.45 -10.58 -13.89
CA ASN A 324 4.46 -10.72 -14.92
C ASN A 324 4.90 -9.34 -15.42
N PRO A 325 6.18 -8.94 -15.22
CA PRO A 325 6.68 -7.66 -15.70
C PRO A 325 6.67 -7.52 -17.23
N LEU A 326 6.81 -8.64 -17.96
CA LEU A 326 6.78 -8.64 -19.43
C LEU A 326 5.37 -8.54 -20.00
N ALA A 327 4.34 -8.80 -19.17
CA ALA A 327 2.95 -8.68 -19.61
C ALA A 327 2.50 -7.23 -19.87
N SER A 328 3.31 -6.24 -19.47
CA SER A 328 3.08 -4.83 -19.79
C SER A 328 3.47 -4.46 -21.24
N ARG A 329 4.03 -5.40 -22.03
CA ARG A 329 4.44 -5.15 -23.42
C ARG A 329 3.33 -5.51 -24.41
N GLU A 330 3.18 -4.71 -25.46
CA GLU A 330 2.24 -5.01 -26.55
C GLU A 330 2.62 -6.30 -27.27
N GLY A 331 1.64 -7.18 -27.51
CA GLY A 331 1.86 -8.48 -28.14
C GLY A 331 2.36 -9.59 -27.20
N PHE A 332 2.41 -9.36 -25.88
CA PHE A 332 2.78 -10.41 -24.94
C PHE A 332 1.74 -11.55 -24.93
N ALA A 333 2.18 -12.75 -25.28
CA ALA A 333 1.43 -13.99 -25.10
C ALA A 333 2.19 -14.89 -24.10
N PRO A 334 1.49 -15.50 -23.12
CA PRO A 334 2.10 -16.43 -22.17
C PRO A 334 2.41 -17.77 -22.85
N GLU A 335 3.37 -17.79 -23.76
CA GLU A 335 3.72 -18.97 -24.55
C GLU A 335 4.71 -19.90 -23.86
N THR A 336 5.39 -19.42 -22.82
CA THR A 336 6.39 -20.19 -22.09
C THR A 336 5.75 -21.42 -21.43
N ARG A 337 6.48 -22.55 -21.47
CA ARG A 337 6.01 -23.83 -20.93
C ARG A 337 5.66 -23.73 -19.44
N GLY A 338 6.47 -23.01 -18.67
CA GLY A 338 6.24 -22.77 -17.25
C GLY A 338 4.96 -21.96 -16.99
N MET A 339 4.75 -20.88 -17.74
CA MET A 339 3.55 -20.06 -17.60
C MET A 339 2.28 -20.83 -17.96
N LYS A 340 2.27 -21.60 -19.07
CA LYS A 340 1.13 -22.45 -19.45
C LYS A 340 0.76 -23.47 -18.36
N ALA A 341 1.75 -24.03 -17.66
CA ALA A 341 1.52 -24.97 -16.57
C ALA A 341 1.02 -24.30 -15.28
N ALA A 342 1.42 -23.05 -15.03
CA ALA A 342 1.05 -22.29 -13.85
C ALA A 342 -0.33 -21.61 -13.96
N LEU A 343 -0.68 -21.08 -15.13
CA LEU A 343 -1.89 -20.28 -15.38
C LEU A 343 -3.20 -20.90 -14.88
N PRO A 344 -3.48 -22.21 -15.05
CA PRO A 344 -4.71 -22.83 -14.56
C PRO A 344 -4.89 -22.74 -13.02
N HIS A 345 -3.80 -22.51 -12.29
CA HIS A 345 -3.77 -22.45 -10.84
C HIS A 345 -3.70 -21.02 -10.29
N VAL A 346 -3.54 -20.03 -11.17
CA VAL A 346 -3.50 -18.60 -10.83
C VAL A 346 -4.93 -18.06 -10.72
N ASP A 347 -5.20 -17.29 -9.66
CA ASP A 347 -6.52 -16.65 -9.48
C ASP A 347 -6.62 -15.33 -10.25
N ASP A 348 -5.58 -14.50 -10.22
CA ASP A 348 -5.46 -13.28 -11.03
C ASP A 348 -4.08 -13.19 -11.68
N PHE A 349 -4.08 -12.87 -12.97
CA PHE A 349 -2.86 -12.58 -13.73
C PHE A 349 -2.80 -11.08 -13.99
N LEU A 350 -1.73 -10.43 -13.53
CA LEU A 350 -1.53 -9.00 -13.65
C LEU A 350 -0.20 -8.69 -14.33
N ALA A 351 -0.18 -7.57 -15.04
CA ALA A 351 1.07 -6.94 -15.46
C ALA A 351 1.81 -6.36 -14.23
N GLY A 352 3.11 -6.11 -14.37
CA GLY A 352 3.95 -5.60 -13.28
C GLY A 352 5.21 -4.88 -13.71
N GLY A 353 5.29 -4.49 -14.98
CA GLY A 353 6.45 -3.81 -15.57
C GLY A 353 6.40 -2.29 -15.38
N ARG A 354 5.25 -1.74 -14.98
CA ARG A 354 5.00 -0.30 -14.82
C ARG A 354 4.53 0.04 -13.41
N LEU A 355 4.60 1.32 -13.05
CA LEU A 355 4.11 1.78 -11.75
C LEU A 355 2.57 1.77 -11.68
N SER A 356 1.89 2.01 -12.81
CA SER A 356 0.42 1.88 -12.93
C SER A 356 -0.07 0.45 -12.69
N ASP A 357 0.71 -0.56 -13.10
CA ASP A 357 0.42 -1.96 -12.83
C ASP A 357 0.49 -2.29 -11.33
N LEU A 358 1.52 -1.78 -10.64
CA LEU A 358 1.65 -1.94 -9.19
C LEU A 358 0.53 -1.22 -8.44
N ALA A 359 0.07 -0.07 -8.93
CA ALA A 359 -1.11 0.62 -8.39
C ALA A 359 -2.40 -0.20 -8.58
N THR A 360 -2.54 -0.89 -9.71
CA THR A 360 -3.65 -1.80 -9.98
C THR A 360 -3.62 -2.99 -9.02
N LEU A 361 -2.43 -3.55 -8.78
CA LEU A 361 -2.23 -4.59 -7.77
C LEU A 361 -2.62 -4.10 -6.37
N VAL A 362 -2.21 -2.90 -5.96
CA VAL A 362 -2.63 -2.33 -4.68
C VAL A 362 -4.15 -2.21 -4.60
N SER A 363 -4.79 -1.67 -5.63
CA SER A 363 -6.26 -1.54 -5.70
C SER A 363 -6.98 -2.89 -5.63
N LEU A 364 -6.43 -3.92 -6.27
CA LEU A 364 -6.95 -5.28 -6.18
C LEU A 364 -6.86 -5.82 -4.74
N LEU A 365 -5.76 -5.56 -4.04
CA LEU A 365 -5.59 -5.96 -2.64
C LEU A 365 -6.58 -5.28 -1.69
N GLU A 366 -7.05 -4.07 -2.02
CA GLU A 366 -8.07 -3.35 -1.25
C GLU A 366 -9.48 -3.88 -1.48
N THR A 367 -9.76 -4.45 -2.65
CA THR A 367 -11.11 -4.85 -3.10
C THR A 367 -11.31 -6.36 -3.23
N LEU A 368 -10.42 -7.17 -2.65
CA LEU A 368 -10.37 -8.62 -2.85
C LEU A 368 -11.74 -9.31 -2.65
N PRO A 369 -12.32 -9.93 -3.69
CA PRO A 369 -13.56 -10.68 -3.52
C PRO A 369 -13.42 -11.85 -2.53
N GLU A 370 -14.54 -12.33 -2.02
CA GLU A 370 -14.61 -13.45 -1.06
C GLU A 370 -13.89 -14.72 -1.57
N ARG A 371 -13.44 -15.56 -0.62
CA ARG A 371 -12.70 -16.79 -0.93
C ARG A 371 -13.54 -17.66 -1.86
N ARG A 372 -12.92 -18.17 -2.94
CA ARG A 372 -13.50 -19.27 -3.73
C ARG A 372 -13.83 -20.45 -2.78
N ARG A 373 -15.04 -21.01 -2.94
CA ARG A 373 -15.51 -22.19 -2.20
C ARG A 373 -14.83 -23.45 -2.70
#